data_AF-A0A7S1VD77-F1
#
_entry.id   AF-A0A7S1VD77-F1
#
_cell.length_a   1.000
_cell.length_b   1.000
_cell.length_c   1.000
_cell.angle_alpha   90.00
_cell.angle_beta   90.00
_cell.angle_gamma   90.00
#
_symmetry.space_group_name_H-M   'P 1'
#
loop_
_entity.id
_entity.type
_entity.pdbx_description
1 polymer ?
#
loop_
_entity_poly.entity_id
_entity_poly.type
_entity_poly.pdbx_seq_one_letter_code
_entity_poly.pdbx_strand_id
1 'polypeptide(L)'
;MTEEDIDKISFRDQTFLSTFQLHSDNAIDYFRLSPFYSPTCDNEVIRMQGLSPSSLLTMTGIQYTIAVVTNERPIAHVILVRKERRLSPERAVPLDFFYMLHGTVYKAPSLQEVLAGRLAAAADSLARCLSLLVECVAYTPGTGYTWAPSTTLPTTSTSSSTDPPPLHPVTPELLVDHSALETSETIPHFDEGGVNVAVRRLLADTAVHLTQAQAQTQTQAGD
;
A
#
# COMPACT_ATOMS: atom_id res chain seq x y z
N MET A 1 25.81 2.27 0.86
CA MET A 1 24.34 2.28 0.97
C MET A 1 24.02 2.16 2.45
N THR A 2 23.43 3.19 3.06
CA THR A 2 23.02 3.16 4.47
C THR A 2 21.81 2.22 4.61
N GLU A 3 21.56 1.66 5.79
CA GLU A 3 20.42 0.75 6.00
C GLU A 3 19.08 1.40 5.63
N GLU A 4 18.92 2.70 5.85
CA GLU A 4 17.71 3.48 5.52
C GLU A 4 17.41 3.58 4.01
N ASP A 5 18.42 3.44 3.15
CA ASP A 5 18.22 3.43 1.69
C ASP A 5 17.75 2.05 1.20
N ILE A 6 18.10 0.98 1.91
CA ILE A 6 17.73 -0.39 1.55
C ILE A 6 16.22 -0.61 1.70
N ASP A 7 15.58 0.08 2.64
CA ASP A 7 14.14 -0.07 2.91
C ASP A 7 13.27 0.54 1.82
N LYS A 8 13.83 1.43 1.00
CA LYS A 8 13.11 2.16 -0.06
C LYS A 8 13.30 1.56 -1.45
N ILE A 9 14.19 0.57 -1.60
CA ILE A 9 14.45 -0.06 -2.88
C ILE A 9 13.57 -1.30 -3.07
N SER A 10 13.25 -1.59 -4.33
CA SER A 10 12.67 -2.85 -4.77
C SER A 10 13.62 -3.53 -5.73
N PHE A 11 13.62 -4.86 -5.75
CA PHE A 11 14.46 -5.63 -6.67
C PHE A 11 13.62 -6.49 -7.61
N ARG A 12 13.99 -6.54 -8.88
CA ARG A 12 13.39 -7.42 -9.89
C ARG A 12 14.41 -7.77 -10.97
N ASP A 13 14.55 -9.05 -11.28
CA ASP A 13 15.35 -9.53 -12.40
C ASP A 13 14.42 -10.17 -13.45
N GLN A 14 14.26 -9.48 -14.58
CA GLN A 14 13.39 -9.94 -15.66
C GLN A 14 13.99 -11.11 -16.44
N THR A 15 15.32 -11.21 -16.54
CA THR A 15 16.00 -12.29 -17.25
C THR A 15 15.80 -13.62 -16.55
N PHE A 16 15.93 -13.64 -15.22
CA PHE A 16 15.62 -14.82 -14.42
C PHE A 16 14.16 -15.21 -14.59
N LEU A 17 13.22 -14.27 -14.39
CA LEU A 17 11.78 -14.56 -14.43
C LEU A 17 11.29 -15.05 -15.80
N SER A 18 11.90 -14.59 -16.89
CA SER A 18 11.58 -15.06 -18.24
C SER A 18 12.16 -16.45 -18.54
N THR A 19 13.28 -16.82 -17.91
CA THR A 19 13.93 -18.13 -18.11
C THR A 19 13.35 -19.19 -17.17
N PHE A 20 13.13 -18.79 -15.92
CA PHE A 20 12.69 -19.62 -14.82
C PHE A 20 11.42 -18.97 -14.23
N GLN A 21 10.27 -19.63 -14.38
CA GLN A 21 9.05 -19.18 -13.72
C GLN A 21 9.25 -19.19 -12.20
N LEU A 22 8.78 -18.15 -11.50
CA LEU A 22 8.97 -18.03 -10.05
C LEU A 22 8.02 -18.97 -9.30
N HIS A 23 8.60 -19.83 -8.48
CA HIS A 23 7.92 -20.82 -7.65
C HIS A 23 8.50 -20.81 -6.23
N SER A 24 7.89 -21.54 -5.29
CA SER A 24 8.44 -21.71 -3.95
C SER A 24 9.85 -22.29 -3.97
N ASP A 25 10.10 -23.24 -4.87
CA ASP A 25 11.32 -24.06 -4.80
C ASP A 25 12.55 -23.30 -5.29
N ASN A 26 12.38 -22.34 -6.21
CA ASN A 26 13.44 -21.47 -6.71
C ASN A 26 13.40 -20.05 -6.10
N ALA A 27 12.50 -19.80 -5.15
CA ALA A 27 12.31 -18.50 -4.53
C ALA A 27 13.58 -17.97 -3.85
N ILE A 28 14.31 -18.84 -3.13
CA ILE A 28 15.56 -18.47 -2.47
C ILE A 28 16.67 -18.22 -3.49
N ASP A 29 16.72 -19.00 -4.58
CA ASP A 29 17.69 -18.81 -5.66
C ASP A 29 17.48 -17.48 -6.39
N TYR A 30 16.21 -17.08 -6.58
CA TYR A 30 15.85 -15.78 -7.12
C TYR A 30 16.18 -14.65 -6.13
N PHE A 31 15.79 -14.82 -4.87
CA PHE A 31 16.04 -13.85 -3.80
C PHE A 31 17.54 -13.56 -3.61
N ARG A 32 18.40 -14.55 -3.85
CA ARG A 32 19.87 -14.40 -3.81
C ARG A 32 20.42 -13.35 -4.76
N LEU A 33 19.76 -13.11 -5.89
CA LEU A 33 20.16 -12.07 -6.86
C LEU A 33 19.88 -10.66 -6.35
N SER A 34 19.04 -10.55 -5.30
CA SER A 34 18.67 -9.26 -4.72
C SER A 34 19.76 -8.68 -3.84
N PRO A 35 19.83 -7.34 -3.70
CA PRO A 35 20.74 -6.67 -2.76
C PRO A 35 20.41 -6.96 -1.28
N PHE A 36 19.26 -7.59 -1.01
CA PHE A 36 18.85 -7.97 0.35
C PHE A 36 19.49 -9.27 0.83
N TYR A 37 20.10 -10.04 -0.08
CA TYR A 37 20.77 -11.29 0.24
C TYR A 37 22.19 -11.04 0.74
N SER A 38 22.52 -11.67 1.86
CA SER A 38 23.87 -11.60 2.42
C SER A 38 24.74 -12.74 1.88
N PRO A 39 25.90 -12.46 1.24
CA PRO A 39 26.78 -13.50 0.73
C PRO A 39 27.48 -14.33 1.83
N THR A 40 27.38 -13.90 3.09
CA THR A 40 27.96 -14.60 4.24
C THR A 40 26.94 -15.47 5.00
N CYS A 41 25.71 -15.60 4.48
CA CYS A 41 24.68 -16.41 5.10
C CYS A 41 24.92 -17.92 4.94
N ASP A 42 24.32 -18.72 5.80
CA ASP A 42 24.49 -20.18 5.80
C ASP A 42 23.92 -20.82 4.53
N ASN A 43 22.90 -20.22 3.91
CA ASN A 43 22.36 -20.67 2.63
C ASN A 43 23.44 -20.70 1.55
N GLU A 44 24.33 -19.69 1.53
CA GLU A 44 25.41 -19.61 0.56
C GLU A 44 26.47 -20.69 0.81
N VAL A 45 26.78 -20.96 2.08
CA VAL A 45 27.72 -22.01 2.48
C VAL A 45 27.21 -23.38 2.04
N ILE A 46 25.95 -23.71 2.35
CA ILE A 46 25.32 -24.99 1.96
C ILE A 46 25.29 -25.14 0.44
N ARG A 47 24.93 -24.07 -0.28
CA ARG A 47 24.90 -24.05 -1.74
C ARG A 47 26.28 -24.30 -2.35
N MET A 48 27.32 -23.63 -1.84
CA MET A 48 28.70 -23.81 -2.30
C MET A 48 29.24 -25.21 -2.00
N GLN A 49 28.82 -25.81 -0.88
CA GLN A 49 29.23 -27.16 -0.49
C GLN A 49 28.34 -28.26 -1.12
N GLY A 50 27.29 -27.90 -1.87
CA GLY A 50 26.35 -28.86 -2.45
C GLY A 50 25.58 -29.67 -1.39
N LEU A 51 25.38 -29.11 -0.21
CA LEU A 51 24.67 -29.76 0.90
C LEU A 51 23.15 -29.64 0.73
N SER A 52 22.41 -30.56 1.36
CA SER A 52 20.95 -30.48 1.40
C SER A 52 20.48 -29.30 2.26
N PRO A 53 19.35 -28.66 1.92
CA PRO A 53 18.80 -27.53 2.67
C PRO A 53 18.43 -27.88 4.13
N SER A 54 18.21 -29.16 4.45
CA SER A 54 18.02 -29.64 5.82
C SER A 54 19.23 -29.37 6.73
N SER A 55 20.43 -29.19 6.16
CA SER A 55 21.65 -28.89 6.91
C SER A 55 21.62 -27.52 7.58
N LEU A 56 20.74 -26.59 7.13
CA LEU A 56 20.55 -25.27 7.76
C LEU A 56 20.17 -25.39 9.24
N LEU A 57 19.43 -26.44 9.61
CA LEU A 57 18.98 -26.65 11.00
C LEU A 57 20.16 -26.89 11.96
N THR A 58 21.25 -27.47 11.46
CA THR A 58 22.45 -27.77 12.26
C THR A 58 23.40 -26.59 12.35
N MET A 59 23.26 -25.60 11.46
CA MET A 59 24.11 -24.41 11.42
C MET A 59 23.59 -23.30 12.33
N THR A 60 24.49 -22.42 12.77
CA THR A 60 24.16 -21.22 13.54
C THR A 60 24.67 -20.01 12.79
N GLY A 61 23.79 -19.09 12.45
CA GLY A 61 24.15 -18.00 11.55
C GLY A 61 22.94 -17.27 11.01
N ILE A 62 23.18 -16.45 9.99
CA ILE A 62 22.12 -15.78 9.23
C ILE A 62 21.58 -16.75 8.20
N GLN A 63 20.26 -16.90 8.17
CA GLN A 63 19.57 -17.83 7.30
C GLN A 63 18.38 -17.15 6.64
N TYR A 64 18.09 -17.54 5.41
CA TYR A 64 16.91 -17.14 4.66
C TYR A 64 16.01 -18.36 4.48
N THR A 65 14.76 -18.24 4.91
CA THR A 65 13.77 -19.32 4.87
C THR A 65 12.47 -18.82 4.25
N ILE A 66 11.71 -19.71 3.62
CA ILE A 66 10.38 -19.38 3.11
C ILE A 66 9.39 -19.57 4.26
N ALA A 67 8.69 -18.51 4.65
CA ALA A 67 7.79 -18.52 5.79
C ALA A 67 6.34 -18.86 5.38
N VAL A 68 5.87 -18.33 4.26
CA VAL A 68 4.50 -18.54 3.76
C VAL A 68 4.52 -18.55 2.23
N VAL A 69 3.74 -19.46 1.66
CA VAL A 69 3.44 -19.50 0.22
C VAL A 69 1.91 -19.52 0.09
N THR A 70 1.32 -18.40 -0.33
CA THR A 70 -0.12 -18.34 -0.55
C THR A 70 -0.42 -18.80 -1.97
N ASN A 71 -0.75 -20.08 -2.14
CA ASN A 71 -1.14 -20.66 -3.43
C ASN A 71 -2.66 -20.74 -3.61
N GLU A 72 -3.45 -20.49 -2.56
CA GLU A 72 -4.89 -20.79 -2.56
C GLU A 72 -5.77 -19.70 -3.20
N ARG A 73 -5.22 -18.53 -3.51
CA ARG A 73 -5.96 -17.46 -4.20
C ARG A 73 -5.27 -17.04 -5.50
N PRO A 74 -5.96 -17.08 -6.66
CA PRO A 74 -5.38 -16.82 -7.98
C PRO A 74 -4.91 -15.36 -8.20
N ILE A 75 -5.21 -14.45 -7.27
CA ILE A 75 -4.99 -13.00 -7.45
C ILE A 75 -3.67 -12.53 -6.78
N ALA A 76 -3.06 -13.34 -5.90
CA ALA A 76 -1.86 -12.91 -5.19
C ALA A 76 -0.93 -14.09 -4.88
N HIS A 77 -0.10 -14.46 -5.86
CA HIS A 77 1.09 -15.28 -5.60
C HIS A 77 2.10 -14.45 -4.80
N VAL A 78 2.00 -14.55 -3.46
CA VAL A 78 2.92 -13.90 -2.53
C VAL A 78 3.81 -14.96 -1.90
N ILE A 79 5.12 -14.78 -2.04
CA ILE A 79 6.12 -15.59 -1.34
C ILE A 79 6.77 -14.73 -0.27
N LEU A 80 6.74 -15.19 0.98
CA LEU A 80 7.35 -14.51 2.11
C LEU A 80 8.70 -15.16 2.44
N VAL A 81 9.78 -14.38 2.32
CA VAL A 81 11.13 -14.78 2.76
C VAL A 81 11.39 -14.14 4.11
N ARG A 82 11.83 -14.96 5.07
CA ARG A 82 12.24 -14.54 6.40
C ARG A 82 13.74 -14.62 6.51
N LYS A 83 14.37 -13.52 6.90
CA LYS A 83 15.74 -13.49 7.37
C LYS A 83 15.74 -13.74 8.87
N GLU A 84 16.43 -14.76 9.30
CA GLU A 84 16.52 -15.15 10.70
C GLU A 84 17.98 -15.35 11.12
N ARG A 85 18.24 -15.18 12.42
CA ARG A 85 19.49 -15.62 13.03
C ARG A 85 19.21 -16.86 13.85
N ARG A 86 19.80 -17.99 13.44
CA ARG A 86 19.73 -19.24 14.19
C ARG A 86 20.78 -19.25 15.30
N LEU A 87 20.33 -19.47 16.54
CA LEU A 87 21.19 -19.55 17.73
C LEU A 87 21.43 -21.00 18.14
N SER A 88 20.45 -21.87 17.88
CA SER A 88 20.52 -23.32 18.08
C SER A 88 19.58 -24.03 17.11
N PRO A 89 19.62 -25.37 17.00
CA PRO A 89 18.71 -26.11 16.11
C PRO A 89 17.22 -25.87 16.38
N GLU A 90 16.85 -25.54 17.62
CA GLU A 90 15.47 -25.28 18.02
C GLU A 90 15.12 -23.79 18.08
N ARG A 91 16.13 -22.91 18.12
CA ARG A 91 15.94 -21.47 18.35
C ARG A 91 16.47 -20.64 17.19
N ALA A 92 15.55 -19.98 16.49
CA ALA A 92 15.84 -18.94 15.50
C ALA A 92 15.12 -17.64 15.85
N VAL A 93 15.80 -16.51 15.68
CA VAL A 93 15.26 -15.17 15.93
C VAL A 93 14.98 -14.50 14.58
N PRO A 94 13.72 -14.12 14.28
CA PRO A 94 13.43 -13.37 13.06
C PRO A 94 14.08 -11.99 13.12
N LEU A 95 14.70 -11.57 12.02
CA LEU A 95 15.36 -10.27 11.89
C LEU A 95 14.57 -9.37 10.93
N ASP A 96 14.28 -9.86 9.73
CA ASP A 96 13.60 -9.10 8.68
C ASP A 96 12.67 -10.01 7.88
N PHE A 97 11.68 -9.40 7.24
CA PHE A 97 10.77 -10.08 6.32
C PHE A 97 10.82 -9.40 4.94
N PHE A 98 10.70 -10.21 3.90
CA PHE A 98 10.68 -9.76 2.51
C PHE A 98 9.53 -10.43 1.78
N TYR A 99 8.75 -9.64 1.04
CA TYR A 99 7.65 -10.16 0.24
C TYR A 99 8.01 -10.09 -1.25
N MET A 100 7.76 -11.19 -1.95
CA MET A 100 7.92 -11.28 -3.40
C MET A 100 6.54 -11.25 -4.05
N LEU A 101 6.24 -10.16 -4.73
CA LEU A 101 4.97 -9.92 -5.41
C LEU A 101 5.20 -9.81 -6.90
N HIS A 102 4.60 -10.71 -7.67
CA HIS A 102 4.73 -10.77 -9.13
C HIS A 102 6.19 -10.84 -9.62
N GLY A 103 7.11 -11.38 -8.81
CA GLY A 103 8.55 -11.39 -9.09
C GLY A 103 9.31 -10.15 -8.64
N THR A 104 8.68 -9.16 -8.03
CA THR A 104 9.39 -8.03 -7.41
C THR A 104 9.56 -8.28 -5.91
N VAL A 105 10.78 -8.15 -5.42
CA VAL A 105 11.16 -8.32 -4.01
C VAL A 105 11.12 -6.97 -3.31
N TYR A 106 10.46 -6.92 -2.17
CA TYR A 106 10.37 -5.75 -1.29
C TYR A 106 10.72 -6.15 0.14
N LYS A 107 11.40 -5.26 0.87
CA LYS A 107 11.56 -5.41 2.32
C LYS A 107 10.28 -4.94 3.01
N ALA A 108 9.85 -5.70 4.01
CA ALA A 108 8.74 -5.29 4.87
C ALA A 108 9.22 -4.25 5.88
N PRO A 109 8.55 -3.09 5.99
CA PRO A 109 8.90 -2.08 6.99
C PRO A 109 8.59 -2.60 8.39
N SER A 110 9.34 -2.12 9.38
CA SER A 110 9.02 -2.40 10.78
C SER A 110 7.73 -1.69 11.20
N LEU A 111 7.04 -2.23 12.20
CA LEU A 111 5.84 -1.58 12.75
C LEU A 111 6.15 -0.15 13.22
N GLN A 112 7.35 0.04 13.79
CA GLN A 112 7.80 1.34 14.28
C GLN A 112 7.94 2.35 13.13
N GLU A 113 8.55 1.96 12.00
CA GLU A 113 8.66 2.83 10.81
C GLU A 113 7.29 3.21 10.27
N VAL A 114 6.36 2.25 10.16
CA VAL A 114 5.01 2.50 9.67
C VAL A 114 4.28 3.49 10.59
N LEU A 115 4.37 3.31 11.91
CA LEU A 115 3.74 4.20 12.88
C LEU A 115 4.38 5.60 12.87
N ALA A 116 5.70 5.68 12.85
CA ALA A 116 6.43 6.96 12.81
C ALA A 116 6.08 7.75 11.54
N GLY A 117 6.07 7.09 10.37
CA GLY A 117 5.71 7.72 9.11
C GLY A 117 4.27 8.23 9.08
N ARG A 118 3.32 7.43 9.60
CA ARG A 118 1.90 7.85 9.68
C ARG A 118 1.68 8.99 10.67
N LEU A 119 2.32 8.95 11.83
CA LEU A 119 2.20 10.01 12.83
C LEU A 119 2.81 11.32 12.31
N ALA A 120 3.97 11.26 11.66
CA ALA A 120 4.61 12.41 11.04
C ALA A 120 3.71 13.03 9.95
N ALA A 121 3.13 12.20 9.07
CA ALA A 121 2.22 12.67 8.03
C ALA A 121 0.94 13.30 8.62
N ALA A 122 0.39 12.72 9.69
CA ALA A 122 -0.77 13.29 10.40
C ALA A 122 -0.43 14.63 11.04
N ALA A 123 0.71 14.74 11.72
CA ALA A 123 1.17 15.98 12.33
C ALA A 123 1.41 17.08 11.28
N ASP A 124 2.03 16.75 10.14
CA ASP A 124 2.22 17.68 9.02
C ASP A 124 0.88 18.15 8.44
N SER A 125 -0.07 17.24 8.25
CA SER A 125 -1.41 17.61 7.78
C SER A 125 -2.12 18.56 8.74
N LEU A 126 -2.01 18.33 10.05
CA LEU A 126 -2.59 19.17 11.09
C LEU A 126 -1.92 20.55 11.12
N ALA A 127 -0.58 20.58 11.04
CA ALA A 127 0.18 21.83 10.97
C ALA A 127 -0.25 22.67 9.77
N ARG A 128 -0.40 22.06 8.58
CA ARG A 128 -0.90 22.74 7.37
C ARG A 128 -2.33 23.26 7.56
N CYS A 129 -3.23 22.46 8.11
CA CYS A 129 -4.60 22.91 8.38
C CYS A 129 -4.64 24.09 9.36
N LEU A 130 -3.83 24.06 10.42
CA LEU A 130 -3.76 25.17 11.37
C LEU A 130 -3.20 26.45 10.75
N SER A 131 -2.17 26.35 9.90
CA SER A 131 -1.63 27.51 9.19
C SER A 131 -2.70 28.17 8.31
N LEU A 132 -3.47 27.37 7.55
CA LEU A 132 -4.59 27.87 6.75
C LEU A 132 -5.72 28.47 7.61
N LEU A 133 -6.00 27.86 8.76
CA LEU A 133 -7.02 28.34 9.70
C LEU A 133 -6.63 29.70 10.31
N VAL A 134 -5.34 29.89 10.62
CA VAL A 134 -4.81 31.17 11.11
C VAL A 134 -4.95 32.28 10.05
N GLU A 135 -4.82 31.95 8.77
CA GLU A 135 -5.04 32.92 7.68
C GLU A 135 -6.52 33.34 7.55
N CYS A 136 -7.46 32.50 7.98
CA CYS A 136 -8.90 32.75 7.87
C CYS A 136 -9.50 33.48 9.07
N VAL A 137 -8.73 33.70 10.15
CA VAL A 137 -9.22 34.32 11.39
C VAL A 137 -8.76 35.78 11.49
N ALA A 138 -9.71 36.69 11.64
CA ALA A 138 -9.46 38.10 11.91
C ALA A 138 -9.96 38.46 13.32
N TYR A 139 -9.21 39.30 14.05
CA TYR A 139 -9.62 39.80 15.37
C TYR A 139 -9.81 41.31 15.36
N THR A 140 -10.97 41.78 15.83
CA THR A 140 -11.27 43.20 16.00
C THR A 140 -11.72 43.45 17.45
N PRO A 141 -11.14 44.42 18.21
CA PRO A 141 -11.45 44.62 19.63
C PRO A 141 -12.93 44.88 19.96
N GLY A 142 -13.72 45.41 19.02
CA GLY A 142 -15.15 45.68 19.21
C GLY A 142 -16.08 44.51 18.88
N THR A 143 -15.65 43.58 18.03
CA THR A 143 -16.48 42.49 17.49
C THR A 143 -15.96 41.09 17.85
N GLY A 144 -14.72 40.98 18.32
CA GLY A 144 -14.06 39.73 18.64
C GLY A 144 -13.43 39.02 17.42
N TYR A 145 -13.40 37.69 17.47
CA TYR A 145 -12.91 36.86 16.37
C TYR A 145 -13.99 36.69 15.29
N THR A 146 -13.61 36.94 14.04
CA THR A 146 -14.46 36.76 12.86
C THR A 146 -13.75 35.88 11.84
N TRP A 147 -14.49 34.99 11.21
CA TRP A 147 -14.02 34.17 10.09
C TRP A 147 -14.32 34.92 8.79
N ALA A 148 -13.30 35.36 8.07
CA ALA A 148 -13.47 35.97 6.76
C ALA A 148 -12.92 34.99 5.72
N PRO A 149 -13.73 34.55 4.72
CA PRO A 149 -13.16 33.81 3.61
C PRO A 149 -12.18 34.75 2.89
N SER A 150 -10.94 34.31 2.70
CA SER A 150 -9.90 35.01 1.92
C SER A 150 -10.39 35.18 0.48
N THR A 151 -11.25 36.18 0.24
CA THR A 151 -11.78 36.49 -1.07
C THR A 151 -10.75 37.32 -1.80
N THR A 152 -9.86 36.64 -2.51
CA THR A 152 -9.23 37.18 -3.71
C THR A 152 -9.39 36.18 -4.85
N LEU A 153 -10.65 35.87 -5.20
CA LEU A 153 -10.97 35.55 -6.58
C LEU A 153 -11.17 36.90 -7.30
N PRO A 154 -10.40 37.24 -8.35
CA PRO A 154 -10.70 38.40 -9.16
C PRO A 154 -12.02 38.13 -9.89
N THR A 155 -13.12 38.64 -9.33
CA THR A 155 -14.39 38.69 -10.03
C THR A 155 -14.30 39.81 -11.06
N THR A 156 -14.03 39.45 -12.31
CA THR A 156 -14.30 40.33 -13.44
C THR A 156 -15.82 40.41 -13.59
N SER A 157 -16.44 41.42 -12.97
CA SER A 157 -17.81 41.82 -13.24
C SER A 157 -17.79 43.12 -14.04
N THR A 158 -18.15 43.03 -15.33
CA THR A 158 -18.63 44.19 -16.10
C THR A 158 -19.87 43.80 -16.90
N SER A 159 -21.01 44.09 -16.26
CA SER A 159 -22.29 44.60 -16.76
C SER A 159 -22.75 44.33 -18.21
N SER A 160 -24.00 43.87 -18.27
CA SER A 160 -24.98 43.78 -19.37
C SER A 160 -25.30 45.09 -20.11
N SER A 161 -25.64 45.00 -21.42
CA SER A 161 -26.65 45.84 -22.06
C SER A 161 -27.29 45.17 -23.31
N THR A 162 -28.57 44.81 -23.15
CA THR A 162 -29.76 45.12 -23.98
C THR A 162 -29.80 44.91 -25.52
N ASP A 163 -30.79 44.07 -25.90
CA ASP A 163 -31.74 44.08 -27.04
C ASP A 163 -31.67 43.03 -28.21
N PRO A 164 -32.82 42.43 -28.62
CA PRO A 164 -33.02 41.42 -29.72
C PRO A 164 -33.41 42.13 -31.07
N PRO A 165 -33.78 41.52 -32.25
CA PRO A 165 -34.32 40.17 -32.63
C PRO A 165 -33.79 39.69 -34.05
N PRO A 166 -34.50 38.99 -35.00
CA PRO A 166 -35.51 37.91 -35.00
C PRO A 166 -35.08 36.62 -35.80
N LEU A 167 -35.99 35.63 -35.82
CA LEU A 167 -35.98 34.34 -36.53
C LEU A 167 -36.01 34.45 -38.08
N HIS A 168 -35.34 33.53 -38.81
CA HIS A 168 -35.96 32.66 -39.84
C HIS A 168 -34.98 31.57 -40.35
N PRO A 169 -35.48 30.45 -40.93
CA PRO A 169 -34.86 29.12 -40.92
C PRO A 169 -34.33 28.65 -42.29
N VAL A 170 -33.36 27.74 -42.30
CA VAL A 170 -33.16 26.74 -43.38
C VAL A 170 -32.56 25.45 -42.77
N THR A 171 -33.22 24.33 -43.02
CA THR A 171 -32.76 22.92 -42.88
C THR A 171 -32.59 22.32 -44.30
N PRO A 172 -32.06 21.08 -44.51
CA PRO A 172 -30.99 20.31 -43.85
C PRO A 172 -30.03 19.65 -44.89
N GLU A 173 -29.32 18.58 -44.49
CA GLU A 173 -28.52 17.58 -45.27
C GLU A 173 -27.02 17.90 -45.49
N LEU A 174 -26.03 17.01 -45.26
CA LEU A 174 -25.96 15.56 -45.09
C LEU A 174 -24.70 15.16 -44.28
N LEU A 175 -24.89 14.26 -43.31
CA LEU A 175 -24.11 13.05 -43.01
C LEU A 175 -22.59 13.02 -43.33
N VAL A 176 -21.74 13.07 -42.28
CA VAL A 176 -20.62 12.11 -42.12
C VAL A 176 -20.39 11.88 -40.62
N ASP A 177 -20.40 10.60 -40.26
CA ASP A 177 -20.19 10.04 -38.93
C ASP A 177 -18.68 9.85 -38.70
N HIS A 178 -18.12 10.46 -37.66
CA HIS A 178 -16.79 10.15 -37.13
C HIS A 178 -16.93 9.67 -35.69
N SER A 179 -17.29 8.40 -35.57
CA SER A 179 -17.10 7.64 -34.35
C SER A 179 -15.61 7.35 -34.13
N ALA A 180 -15.21 7.50 -32.87
CA ALA A 180 -13.98 7.05 -32.20
C ALA A 180 -12.99 8.16 -31.75
N LEU A 181 -12.80 8.12 -30.42
CA LEU A 181 -11.79 8.74 -29.55
C LEU A 181 -12.08 10.16 -29.03
N GLU A 182 -12.77 10.20 -27.88
CA GLU A 182 -12.29 10.86 -26.66
C GLU A 182 -13.23 10.54 -25.48
N THR A 183 -12.96 9.45 -24.76
CA THR A 183 -13.50 9.26 -23.40
C THR A 183 -12.76 10.20 -22.46
N SER A 184 -13.43 11.31 -22.13
CA SER A 184 -13.07 12.22 -21.06
C SER A 184 -13.04 11.47 -19.73
N GLU A 185 -11.85 11.34 -19.13
CA GLU A 185 -11.66 10.90 -17.75
C GLU A 185 -12.32 11.92 -16.81
N THR A 186 -13.53 11.59 -16.37
CA THR A 186 -14.20 12.28 -15.27
C THR A 186 -13.49 11.89 -13.97
N ILE A 187 -12.83 12.86 -13.35
CA ILE A 187 -12.26 12.77 -12.00
C ILE A 187 -13.36 12.28 -11.03
N PRO A 188 -13.19 11.17 -10.30
CA PRO A 188 -14.23 10.69 -9.41
C PRO A 188 -14.36 11.63 -8.19
N HIS A 189 -15.57 12.16 -8.03
CA HIS A 189 -16.02 12.90 -6.87
C HIS A 189 -15.98 11.98 -5.63
N PHE A 190 -15.23 12.41 -4.62
CA PHE A 190 -14.98 11.65 -3.40
C PHE A 190 -16.17 11.81 -2.44
N ASP A 191 -17.06 10.81 -2.38
CA ASP A 191 -18.19 10.76 -1.45
C ASP A 191 -17.75 10.17 -0.10
N GLU A 192 -17.63 11.02 0.92
CA GLU A 192 -17.30 10.65 2.32
C GLU A 192 -18.32 9.68 2.95
N GLY A 193 -19.49 9.46 2.34
CA GLY A 193 -20.50 8.51 2.81
C GLY A 193 -20.08 7.04 2.74
N GLY A 194 -19.24 6.66 1.76
CA GLY A 194 -18.92 5.25 1.49
C GLY A 194 -18.00 4.59 2.52
N VAL A 195 -17.05 5.34 3.08
CA VAL A 195 -16.07 4.83 4.05
C VAL A 195 -16.76 4.45 5.37
N ASN A 196 -17.72 5.27 5.81
CA ASN A 196 -18.49 4.99 7.02
C ASN A 196 -19.38 3.74 6.87
N VAL A 197 -19.91 3.46 5.68
CA VAL A 197 -20.71 2.26 5.41
C VAL A 197 -19.83 1.00 5.37
N ALA A 198 -18.66 1.08 4.75
CA ALA A 198 -17.71 -0.03 4.69
C ALA A 198 -17.16 -0.40 6.08
N VAL A 199 -16.82 0.61 6.91
CA VAL A 199 -16.35 0.40 8.29
C VAL A 199 -17.47 -0.17 9.16
N ARG A 200 -18.71 0.29 9.02
CA ARG A 200 -19.86 -0.29 9.76
C ARG A 200 -20.13 -1.74 9.37
N ARG A 201 -19.96 -2.12 8.10
CA ARG A 201 -20.09 -3.52 7.66
C ARG A 201 -18.96 -4.40 8.19
N LEU A 202 -17.72 -3.91 8.16
CA LEU A 202 -16.57 -4.67 8.67
C LEU A 202 -16.65 -4.90 10.19
N LEU A 203 -17.13 -3.90 10.94
CA LEU A 203 -17.36 -4.00 12.39
C LEU A 203 -18.53 -4.94 12.74
N ALA A 204 -19.58 -4.97 11.91
CA ALA A 204 -20.70 -5.91 12.09
C ALA A 204 -20.26 -7.36 11.85
N ASP A 205 -19.48 -7.61 10.80
CA ASP A 205 -19.00 -8.97 10.47
C ASP A 205 -18.04 -9.51 11.53
N THR A 206 -17.18 -8.66 12.09
CA THR A 206 -16.29 -9.06 13.20
C THR A 206 -17.04 -9.35 14.50
N ALA A 207 -18.11 -8.59 14.80
CA ALA A 207 -18.95 -8.86 15.98
C ALA A 207 -19.71 -10.19 15.88
N VAL A 208 -20.21 -10.55 14.69
CA VAL A 208 -20.87 -11.83 14.44
C VAL A 208 -19.90 -13.00 14.62
N HIS A 209 -18.68 -12.88 14.09
CA HIS A 209 -17.66 -13.93 14.20
C HIS A 209 -17.17 -14.14 15.65
N LEU A 210 -17.07 -13.08 16.44
CA LEU A 210 -16.74 -13.15 17.87
C LEU A 210 -17.83 -13.85 18.68
N THR A 211 -19.10 -13.57 18.35
CA THR A 211 -20.25 -14.21 19.02
C THR A 211 -20.33 -15.70 18.70
N GLN A 212 -20.04 -16.09 17.46
CA GLN A 212 -19.97 -17.51 17.05
C GLN A 212 -18.79 -18.25 17.68
N ALA A 213 -17.62 -17.60 17.80
CA ALA A 213 -16.45 -18.19 18.47
C ALA A 213 -16.67 -18.41 19.98
N GLN A 214 -17.38 -17.48 20.65
CA GLN A 214 -17.73 -17.64 22.07
C GLN A 214 -18.76 -18.75 22.30
N ALA A 215 -19.73 -18.90 21.40
CA ALA A 215 -20.71 -20.00 21.46
C ALA A 215 -20.07 -21.39 21.26
N GLN A 216 -19.07 -21.51 20.38
CA GLN A 216 -18.35 -22.77 20.17
C GLN A 216 -17.46 -23.17 21.35
N THR A 217 -16.95 -22.19 22.09
CA THR A 217 -16.08 -22.43 23.26
C THR A 217 -16.87 -22.93 24.48
N GLN A 218 -18.15 -22.54 24.62
CA GLN A 218 -19.01 -23.03 25.70
C GLN A 218 -19.52 -24.46 25.48
N THR A 219 -19.64 -24.92 24.23
CA THR A 219 -20.10 -26.29 23.93
C THR A 219 -18.99 -27.35 24.14
N GLN A 220 -17.71 -26.96 24.15
CA GLN A 220 -16.57 -27.88 24.38
C GLN A 220 -16.13 -27.99 25.84
N ALA A 221 -16.66 -27.18 26.75
CA ALA A 221 -16.29 -27.20 28.17
C ALA A 221 -17.33 -27.90 29.08
N GLY A 222 -18.36 -28.52 28.49
CA GLY A 222 -19.51 -29.10 29.19
C GLY A 222 -19.73 -30.59 28.96
N ASP A 223 -18.71 -31.34 28.56
CA ASP A 223 -18.70 -32.81 28.47
C ASP A 223 -17.43 -33.37 29.12
#